data_AF-A0A1F9SP07-F1
#
_entry.id   AF-A0A1F9SP07-F1
#
_cell.length_a   1.000
_cell.length_b   1.000
_cell.length_c   1.000
_cell.angle_alpha   90.00
_cell.angle_beta   90.00
_cell.angle_gamma   90.00
#
_symmetry.space_group_name_H-M   'P 1'
#
loop_
_entity.id
_entity.type
_entity.pdbx_description
1 polymer ?
#
loop_
_entity_poly.entity_id
_entity_poly.type
_entity_poly.pdbx_seq_one_letter_code
_entity_poly.pdbx_strand_id
1 'polypeptide(L)'
;MAKIIHAADLHIEDGEELSYCYGVLDEIISLALAEKPDALVLAGDMFDSFGDFEALRSEVCAKFKPLAEAGVPIIYIPGNHEGRGATADLTAYNLDPLLFAAARPFSLIEAGELEFLCVPHAESYDGYRDWPVPPKKPGATRIAVVHALNSTIYTGPEEETDARAGVIDDDLFSRYQVDYAAMGHVHAGRQAALGRALACYPGSARVWRAHPREAGPRRVCVVRLGDAAPAVRTVELKSAGLFKEYRLPLDLAGALNPADADKAAAAATALDLVKITLTGVVEDEHAAKATAAALQARLKDSARLAIVDTDTVVAAELSTHSLTKAFLEEMDKIEPAAEQGRDYRCWLLARQYGLEELAAKLREAK
;
A
#
# COMPACT_ATOMS: atom_id res chain seq x y z
N MET A 1 0.38 22.81 -23.84
CA MET A 1 0.94 22.10 -22.67
C MET A 1 -0.22 21.48 -21.94
N ALA A 2 -0.29 20.15 -21.93
CA ALA A 2 -1.35 19.40 -21.31
C ALA A 2 -1.02 19.09 -19.84
N LYS A 3 -2.05 18.85 -19.03
CA LYS A 3 -1.96 18.47 -17.63
C LYS A 3 -2.86 17.28 -17.37
N ILE A 4 -2.30 16.22 -16.78
CA ILE A 4 -3.09 15.08 -16.31
C ILE A 4 -2.93 14.91 -14.80
N ILE A 5 -3.92 14.28 -14.17
CA ILE A 5 -3.77 13.68 -12.85
C ILE A 5 -3.68 12.17 -13.04
N HIS A 6 -2.69 11.55 -12.43
CA HIS A 6 -2.44 10.12 -12.48
C HIS A 6 -2.54 9.53 -11.07
N ALA A 7 -3.50 8.62 -10.89
CA ALA A 7 -3.70 7.81 -9.70
C ALA A 7 -3.85 6.32 -10.08
N ALA A 8 -3.60 5.43 -9.13
CA ALA A 8 -3.72 3.99 -9.31
C ALA A 8 -3.94 3.31 -7.96
N ASP A 9 -4.34 2.03 -7.98
CA ASP A 9 -4.32 1.13 -6.83
C ASP A 9 -5.10 1.72 -5.62
N LEU A 10 -6.38 2.06 -5.86
CA LEU A 10 -7.30 2.53 -4.83
C LEU A 10 -7.84 1.36 -4.00
N HIS A 11 -7.97 0.17 -4.59
CA HIS A 11 -8.46 -1.05 -3.93
C HIS A 11 -9.74 -0.80 -3.11
N ILE A 12 -10.78 -0.20 -3.70
CA ILE A 12 -12.04 0.04 -2.98
C ILE A 12 -12.71 -1.31 -2.68
N GLU A 13 -13.05 -1.55 -1.42
CA GLU A 13 -13.69 -2.77 -0.94
C GLU A 13 -15.11 -2.50 -0.42
N ASP A 14 -16.04 -3.43 -0.65
CA ASP A 14 -17.40 -3.43 -0.09
C ASP A 14 -17.36 -4.03 1.32
N GLY A 15 -16.86 -3.25 2.27
CA GLY A 15 -16.62 -3.70 3.64
C GLY A 15 -16.67 -2.59 4.68
N GLU A 16 -16.15 -2.88 5.88
CA GLU A 16 -16.13 -1.93 7.00
C GLU A 16 -15.35 -0.64 6.66
N GLU A 17 -14.42 -0.70 5.71
CA GLU A 17 -13.57 0.41 5.31
C GLU A 17 -14.14 1.24 4.13
N LEU A 18 -15.34 0.95 3.63
CA LEU A 18 -15.91 1.60 2.43
C LEU A 18 -15.97 3.13 2.56
N SER A 19 -16.36 3.65 3.73
CA SER A 19 -16.42 5.09 3.99
C SER A 19 -15.03 5.75 3.87
N TYR A 20 -13.98 5.09 4.35
CA TYR A 20 -12.60 5.55 4.20
C TYR A 20 -12.17 5.53 2.74
N CYS A 21 -12.46 4.45 2.01
CA CYS A 21 -12.17 4.34 0.58
C CYS A 21 -12.83 5.48 -0.23
N TYR A 22 -14.09 5.80 0.08
CA TYR A 22 -14.80 6.93 -0.53
C TYR A 22 -14.22 8.28 -0.14
N GLY A 23 -13.76 8.47 1.09
CA GLY A 23 -13.06 9.70 1.50
C GLY A 23 -11.78 9.97 0.70
N VAL A 24 -11.04 8.92 0.34
CA VAL A 24 -9.86 9.02 -0.54
C VAL A 24 -10.25 9.34 -1.98
N LEU A 25 -11.25 8.63 -2.52
CA LEU A 25 -11.78 8.86 -3.87
C LEU A 25 -12.31 10.30 -4.04
N ASP A 26 -13.08 10.78 -3.05
CA ASP A 26 -13.67 12.12 -3.06
C ASP A 26 -12.58 13.21 -2.98
N GLU A 27 -11.46 12.96 -2.30
CA GLU A 27 -10.30 13.86 -2.28
C GLU A 27 -9.63 13.94 -3.67
N ILE A 28 -9.47 12.80 -4.37
CA ILE A 28 -8.92 12.76 -5.74
C ILE A 28 -9.82 13.54 -6.70
N ILE A 29 -11.13 13.34 -6.62
CA ILE A 29 -12.11 14.05 -7.46
C ILE A 29 -12.08 15.56 -7.16
N SER A 30 -12.03 15.93 -5.88
CA SER A 30 -11.92 17.33 -5.46
C SER A 30 -10.64 17.99 -5.96
N LEU A 31 -9.51 17.27 -5.91
CA LEU A 31 -8.25 17.72 -6.48
C LEU A 31 -8.37 17.92 -7.99
N ALA A 32 -9.00 16.99 -8.71
CA ALA A 32 -9.20 17.11 -10.16
C ALA A 32 -10.09 18.30 -10.53
N LEU A 33 -11.17 18.55 -9.79
CA LEU A 33 -12.02 19.72 -9.97
C LEU A 33 -11.25 21.04 -9.74
N ALA A 34 -10.38 21.08 -8.74
CA ALA A 34 -9.58 22.26 -8.41
C ALA A 34 -8.46 22.50 -9.45
N GLU A 35 -7.76 21.43 -9.84
CA GLU A 35 -6.67 21.51 -10.82
C GLU A 35 -7.18 21.74 -12.24
N LYS A 36 -8.36 21.23 -12.60
CA LYS A 36 -8.88 21.23 -13.98
C LYS A 36 -7.86 20.63 -14.96
N PRO A 37 -7.46 19.35 -14.79
CA PRO A 37 -6.60 18.68 -15.74
C PRO A 37 -7.33 18.44 -17.06
N ASP A 38 -6.57 18.23 -18.13
CA ASP A 38 -7.09 17.79 -19.43
C ASP A 38 -7.56 16.32 -19.38
N ALA A 39 -7.11 15.54 -18.40
CA ALA A 39 -7.65 14.21 -18.09
C ALA A 39 -7.32 13.77 -16.65
N LEU A 40 -8.20 12.96 -16.07
CA LEU A 40 -7.89 12.10 -14.92
C LEU A 40 -7.58 10.68 -15.42
N VAL A 41 -6.47 10.11 -15.00
CA VAL A 41 -6.02 8.76 -15.38
C VAL A 41 -6.01 7.87 -14.13
N LEU A 42 -6.74 6.76 -14.21
CA LEU A 42 -6.86 5.72 -13.20
C LEU A 42 -6.23 4.43 -13.74
N ALA A 43 -4.99 4.15 -13.36
CA ALA A 43 -4.17 3.09 -13.95
C ALA A 43 -4.38 1.72 -13.28
N GLY A 44 -5.63 1.30 -13.11
CA GLY A 44 -6.00 -0.03 -12.58
C GLY A 44 -6.10 -0.14 -11.07
N ASP A 45 -6.61 -1.29 -10.64
CA ASP A 45 -6.94 -1.67 -9.26
C ASP A 45 -7.72 -0.56 -8.53
N MET A 46 -8.83 -0.12 -9.13
CA MET A 46 -9.76 0.79 -8.47
C MET A 46 -10.56 0.05 -7.39
N PHE A 47 -10.84 -1.23 -7.58
CA PHE A 47 -11.58 -2.11 -6.69
C PHE A 47 -10.69 -3.24 -6.18
N ASP A 48 -10.90 -3.68 -4.94
CA ASP A 48 -10.09 -4.73 -4.30
C ASP A 48 -10.37 -6.12 -4.86
N SER A 49 -11.52 -6.33 -5.48
CA SER A 49 -11.86 -7.59 -6.17
C SER A 49 -12.88 -7.38 -7.29
N PHE A 50 -13.07 -8.41 -8.12
CA PHE A 50 -14.18 -8.44 -9.07
C PHE A 50 -15.55 -8.35 -8.36
N GLY A 51 -15.69 -8.92 -7.16
CA GLY A 51 -16.92 -8.81 -6.38
C GLY A 51 -17.22 -7.37 -5.96
N ASP A 52 -16.20 -6.64 -5.51
CA ASP A 52 -16.31 -5.22 -5.15
C ASP A 52 -16.59 -4.35 -6.38
N PHE A 53 -15.96 -4.65 -7.51
CA PHE A 53 -16.27 -4.03 -8.79
C PHE A 53 -17.76 -4.22 -9.14
N GLU A 54 -18.29 -5.43 -9.05
CA GLU A 54 -19.71 -5.68 -9.33
C GLU A 54 -20.63 -5.01 -8.31
N ALA A 55 -20.27 -4.96 -7.03
CA ALA A 55 -21.10 -4.33 -6.00
C ALA A 55 -21.12 -2.80 -6.14
N LEU A 56 -19.96 -2.18 -6.36
CA LEU A 56 -19.77 -0.74 -6.12
C LEU A 56 -19.65 0.11 -7.40
N ARG A 57 -19.41 -0.48 -8.59
CA ARG A 57 -19.14 0.29 -9.83
C ARG A 57 -20.14 1.41 -10.10
N SER A 58 -21.44 1.17 -9.90
CA SER A 58 -22.49 2.15 -10.20
C SER A 58 -22.39 3.38 -9.30
N GLU A 59 -22.09 3.17 -8.01
CA GLU A 59 -21.93 4.25 -7.04
C GLU A 59 -20.62 5.02 -7.28
N VAL A 60 -19.53 4.30 -7.52
CA VAL A 60 -18.23 4.90 -7.86
C VAL A 60 -18.33 5.74 -9.14
N CYS A 61 -18.98 5.24 -10.19
CA CYS A 61 -19.22 6.02 -11.42
C CYS A 61 -20.06 7.29 -11.15
N ALA A 62 -21.05 7.21 -10.26
CA ALA A 62 -21.85 8.37 -9.89
C ALA A 62 -21.02 9.48 -9.22
N LYS A 63 -20.02 9.13 -8.40
CA LYS A 63 -19.11 10.10 -7.77
C LYS A 63 -18.31 10.92 -8.79
N PHE A 64 -18.01 10.34 -9.95
CA PHE A 64 -17.26 11.00 -11.01
C PHE A 64 -18.07 11.95 -11.90
N LYS A 65 -19.41 11.94 -11.82
CA LYS A 65 -20.29 12.79 -12.66
C LYS A 65 -19.94 14.29 -12.62
N PRO A 66 -19.68 14.92 -11.46
CA PRO A 66 -19.34 16.34 -11.43
C PRO A 66 -18.06 16.68 -12.21
N LEU A 67 -17.10 15.76 -12.25
CA LEU A 67 -15.85 15.94 -12.99
C LEU A 67 -16.07 15.81 -14.50
N ALA A 68 -16.91 14.87 -14.92
CA ALA A 68 -17.31 14.72 -16.31
C ALA A 68 -18.15 15.91 -16.81
N GLU A 69 -19.07 16.43 -15.98
CA GLU A 69 -19.84 17.65 -16.25
C GLU A 69 -18.96 18.90 -16.37
N ALA A 70 -17.82 18.92 -15.67
CA ALA A 70 -16.78 19.94 -15.82
C ALA A 70 -15.94 19.79 -17.10
N GLY A 71 -16.21 18.77 -17.93
CA GLY A 71 -15.55 18.51 -19.20
C GLY A 71 -14.21 17.78 -19.08
N VAL A 72 -13.89 17.20 -17.92
CA VAL A 72 -12.64 16.45 -17.71
C VAL A 72 -12.88 14.96 -18.04
N PRO A 73 -12.24 14.40 -19.08
CA PRO A 73 -12.32 12.98 -19.38
C PRO A 73 -11.61 12.15 -18.30
N ILE A 74 -12.19 10.99 -17.98
CA ILE A 74 -11.68 10.08 -16.96
C ILE A 74 -11.32 8.77 -17.64
N ILE A 75 -10.02 8.51 -17.77
CA ILE A 75 -9.47 7.32 -18.39
C ILE A 75 -9.27 6.26 -17.32
N TYR A 76 -9.86 5.09 -17.51
CA TYR A 76 -9.74 3.98 -16.56
C TYR A 76 -9.43 2.67 -17.29
N ILE A 77 -8.37 1.98 -16.87
CA ILE A 77 -8.08 0.59 -17.26
C ILE A 77 -8.32 -0.33 -16.07
N PRO A 78 -8.81 -1.57 -16.24
CA PRO A 78 -8.86 -2.52 -15.14
C PRO A 78 -7.47 -3.09 -14.81
N GLY A 79 -7.21 -3.31 -13.53
CA GLY A 79 -6.02 -3.98 -13.03
C GLY A 79 -6.21 -5.49 -12.89
N ASN A 80 -5.37 -6.14 -12.09
CA ASN A 80 -5.51 -7.58 -11.83
C ASN A 80 -6.66 -7.90 -10.88
N HIS A 81 -7.03 -7.00 -9.98
CA HIS A 81 -8.07 -7.25 -8.99
C HIS A 81 -9.46 -7.32 -9.62
N GLU A 82 -9.79 -6.44 -10.57
CA GLU A 82 -11.06 -6.52 -11.30
C GLU A 82 -11.13 -7.73 -12.25
N GLY A 83 -9.99 -8.22 -12.75
CA GLY A 83 -9.97 -9.36 -13.67
C GLY A 83 -9.96 -10.73 -12.98
N ARG A 84 -9.51 -10.81 -11.72
CA ARG A 84 -9.27 -12.07 -11.03
C ARG A 84 -10.58 -12.72 -10.61
N GLY A 85 -10.83 -13.92 -11.14
CA GLY A 85 -12.07 -14.65 -10.84
C GLY A 85 -13.31 -14.03 -11.49
N ALA A 86 -13.14 -13.12 -12.45
CA ALA A 86 -14.23 -12.51 -13.18
C ALA A 86 -15.11 -13.58 -13.87
N THR A 87 -16.42 -13.45 -13.72
CA THR A 87 -17.41 -14.37 -14.30
C THR A 87 -17.87 -13.91 -15.69
N ALA A 88 -17.52 -12.69 -16.09
CA ALA A 88 -17.84 -12.07 -17.37
C ALA A 88 -16.63 -11.29 -17.92
N ASP A 89 -16.64 -11.07 -19.23
CA ASP A 89 -15.67 -10.18 -19.89
C ASP A 89 -15.90 -8.74 -19.42
N LEU A 90 -14.85 -8.09 -18.91
CA LEU A 90 -14.92 -6.71 -18.42
C LEU A 90 -15.35 -5.72 -19.51
N THR A 91 -15.12 -6.02 -20.79
CA THR A 91 -15.59 -5.18 -21.91
C THR A 91 -17.12 -5.11 -22.04
N ALA A 92 -17.86 -6.01 -21.40
CA ALA A 92 -19.32 -5.99 -21.38
C ALA A 92 -19.90 -4.91 -20.44
N TYR A 93 -19.08 -4.36 -19.54
CA TYR A 93 -19.53 -3.37 -18.56
C TYR A 93 -19.39 -1.95 -19.12
N ASN A 94 -20.45 -1.16 -18.97
CA ASN A 94 -20.41 0.28 -19.21
C ASN A 94 -20.26 1.02 -17.88
N LEU A 95 -19.23 1.87 -17.78
CA LEU A 95 -18.89 2.63 -16.57
C LEU A 95 -19.05 4.13 -16.76
N ASP A 96 -19.98 4.58 -17.62
CA ASP A 96 -20.28 6.00 -17.81
C ASP A 96 -20.37 6.75 -16.46
N PRO A 97 -19.59 7.84 -16.25
CA PRO A 97 -18.89 8.63 -17.27
C PRO A 97 -17.42 8.26 -17.53
N LEU A 98 -16.92 7.16 -16.96
CA LEU A 98 -15.53 6.73 -17.15
C LEU A 98 -15.35 6.14 -18.55
N LEU A 99 -14.29 6.57 -19.23
CA LEU A 99 -13.82 5.96 -20.47
C LEU A 99 -13.07 4.66 -20.11
N PHE A 100 -13.86 3.59 -19.94
CA PHE A 100 -13.37 2.30 -19.48
C PHE A 100 -12.70 1.51 -20.62
N ALA A 101 -11.37 1.48 -20.60
CA ALA A 101 -10.56 0.76 -21.57
C ALA A 101 -10.22 -0.64 -21.05
N ALA A 102 -11.18 -1.56 -21.11
CA ALA A 102 -10.99 -2.95 -20.68
C ALA A 102 -10.51 -3.91 -21.78
N ALA A 103 -10.57 -3.49 -23.05
CA ALA A 103 -10.22 -4.38 -24.17
C ALA A 103 -8.72 -4.73 -24.17
N ARG A 104 -8.43 -6.00 -24.43
CA ARG A 104 -7.07 -6.53 -24.57
C ARG A 104 -6.75 -6.80 -26.04
N PRO A 105 -5.49 -6.64 -26.48
CA PRO A 105 -4.33 -6.29 -25.64
C PRO A 105 -4.24 -4.80 -25.30
N PHE A 106 -4.95 -3.93 -26.01
CA PHE A 106 -5.00 -2.50 -25.72
C PHE A 106 -6.29 -1.86 -26.25
N SER A 107 -6.56 -0.65 -25.77
CA SER A 107 -7.45 0.33 -26.40
C SER A 107 -6.68 1.61 -26.69
N LEU A 108 -7.08 2.35 -27.74
CA LEU A 108 -6.59 3.70 -27.98
C LEU A 108 -7.74 4.69 -27.75
N ILE A 109 -7.58 5.59 -26.79
CA ILE A 109 -8.55 6.66 -26.51
C ILE A 109 -7.93 8.00 -26.88
N GLU A 110 -8.70 8.84 -27.55
CA GLU A 110 -8.29 10.20 -27.91
C GLU A 110 -9.10 11.22 -27.11
N ALA A 111 -8.42 12.19 -26.53
CA ALA A 111 -9.07 13.31 -25.84
C ALA A 111 -8.30 14.61 -26.15
N GLY A 112 -8.82 15.38 -27.11
CA GLY A 112 -8.14 16.59 -27.58
C GLY A 112 -6.79 16.27 -28.23
N GLU A 113 -5.71 16.86 -27.71
CA GLU A 113 -4.33 16.63 -28.17
C GLU A 113 -3.64 15.44 -27.47
N LEU A 114 -4.37 14.70 -26.62
CA LEU A 114 -3.88 13.53 -25.89
C LEU A 114 -4.33 12.22 -26.56
N GLU A 115 -3.40 11.28 -26.66
CA GLU A 115 -3.66 9.89 -27.04
C GLU A 115 -3.31 8.97 -25.87
N PHE A 116 -4.26 8.17 -25.42
CA PHE A 116 -4.07 7.20 -24.35
C PHE A 116 -3.98 5.79 -24.94
N LEU A 117 -2.78 5.21 -24.95
CA LEU A 117 -2.57 3.79 -25.21
C LEU A 117 -2.84 3.03 -23.92
N CYS A 118 -4.06 2.55 -23.77
CA CYS A 118 -4.55 1.89 -22.57
C CYS A 118 -4.26 0.39 -22.65
N VAL A 119 -3.46 -0.12 -21.72
CA VAL A 119 -2.99 -1.51 -21.65
C VAL A 119 -3.39 -2.07 -20.28
N PRO A 120 -4.55 -2.75 -20.19
CA PRO A 120 -5.00 -3.40 -18.96
C PRO A 120 -4.01 -4.46 -18.45
N HIS A 121 -4.23 -4.91 -17.21
CA HIS A 121 -3.47 -6.04 -16.68
C HIS A 121 -3.59 -7.29 -17.58
N ALA A 122 -2.46 -7.99 -17.81
CA ALA A 122 -2.38 -9.27 -18.47
C ALA A 122 -1.27 -10.14 -17.86
N GLU A 123 -1.40 -11.46 -17.97
CA GLU A 123 -0.38 -12.41 -17.47
C GLU A 123 0.92 -12.34 -18.25
N SER A 124 0.85 -11.94 -19.53
CA SER A 124 2.01 -11.67 -20.37
C SER A 124 1.68 -10.55 -21.35
N TYR A 125 2.71 -9.78 -21.71
CA TYR A 125 2.67 -8.74 -22.74
C TYR A 125 3.43 -9.17 -24.01
N ASP A 126 3.73 -10.46 -24.16
CA ASP A 126 4.39 -11.00 -25.34
C ASP A 126 3.60 -10.67 -26.61
N GLY A 127 4.33 -10.48 -27.72
CA GLY A 127 3.73 -10.08 -28.98
C GLY A 127 3.35 -8.60 -29.06
N TYR A 128 3.67 -7.79 -28.05
CA TYR A 128 3.43 -6.34 -28.12
C TYR A 128 4.08 -5.68 -29.33
N ARG A 129 5.13 -6.26 -29.91
CA ARG A 129 5.81 -5.72 -31.10
C ARG A 129 4.94 -5.78 -32.37
N ASP A 130 3.94 -6.65 -32.38
CA ASP A 130 3.02 -6.90 -33.50
C ASP A 130 1.64 -6.26 -33.28
N TRP A 131 1.43 -5.55 -32.17
CA TRP A 131 0.16 -4.87 -31.92
C TRP A 131 -0.10 -3.80 -33.00
N PRO A 132 -1.31 -3.76 -33.59
CA PRO A 132 -1.65 -2.81 -34.65
C PRO A 132 -1.96 -1.41 -34.10
N VAL A 133 -1.09 -0.87 -33.24
CA VAL A 133 -1.22 0.49 -32.70
C VAL A 133 -0.95 1.47 -33.84
N PRO A 134 -1.89 2.38 -34.17
CA PRO A 134 -1.68 3.33 -35.24
C PRO A 134 -0.52 4.29 -34.91
N PRO A 135 0.15 4.83 -35.94
CA PRO A 135 1.17 5.86 -35.75
C PRO A 135 0.64 7.02 -34.91
N LYS A 136 1.49 7.54 -34.02
CA LYS A 136 1.17 8.71 -33.19
C LYS A 136 0.86 9.91 -34.08
N LYS A 137 -0.25 10.59 -33.80
CA LYS A 137 -0.63 11.79 -34.56
C LYS A 137 0.43 12.90 -34.39
N PRO A 138 0.74 13.65 -35.46
CA PRO A 138 1.65 14.80 -35.36
C PRO A 138 1.15 15.80 -34.31
N GLY A 139 2.03 16.19 -33.39
CA GLY A 139 1.73 17.14 -32.32
C GLY A 139 0.98 16.57 -31.11
N ALA A 140 0.48 15.33 -31.17
CA ALA A 140 -0.18 14.71 -30.04
C ALA A 140 0.83 14.32 -28.95
N THR A 141 0.39 14.36 -27.69
CA THR A 141 1.12 13.73 -26.58
C THR A 141 0.52 12.34 -26.34
N ARG A 142 1.35 11.30 -26.42
CA ARG A 142 0.91 9.92 -26.22
C ARG A 142 1.28 9.43 -24.84
N ILE A 143 0.27 9.01 -24.09
CA ILE A 143 0.35 8.50 -22.73
C ILE A 143 0.06 7.00 -22.79
N ALA A 144 0.97 6.16 -22.31
CA ALA A 144 0.63 4.77 -22.04
C ALA A 144 -0.02 4.70 -20.66
N VAL A 145 -1.21 4.10 -20.55
CA VAL A 145 -1.84 3.79 -19.26
C VAL A 145 -1.71 2.29 -19.08
N VAL A 146 -0.92 1.84 -18.11
CA VAL A 146 -0.49 0.44 -18.01
C VAL A 146 -0.64 -0.04 -16.58
N HIS A 147 -1.21 -1.23 -16.40
CA HIS A 147 -1.24 -1.88 -15.09
C HIS A 147 -0.41 -3.17 -15.13
N ALA A 148 0.87 -3.06 -14.80
CA ALA A 148 1.88 -4.12 -14.98
C ALA A 148 3.13 -3.85 -14.14
N LEU A 149 4.00 -4.84 -14.02
CA LEU A 149 5.41 -4.61 -13.67
C LEU A 149 6.18 -4.10 -14.90
N ASN A 150 7.29 -3.38 -14.68
CA ASN A 150 8.24 -2.99 -15.73
C ASN A 150 9.65 -3.48 -15.38
N SER A 151 10.36 -4.02 -16.37
CA SER A 151 11.63 -4.72 -16.20
C SER A 151 12.78 -3.84 -15.66
N THR A 152 12.76 -2.53 -15.91
CA THR A 152 13.81 -1.61 -15.45
C THR A 152 13.45 -0.91 -14.14
N ILE A 153 12.19 -0.52 -13.94
CA ILE A 153 11.73 0.20 -12.74
C ILE A 153 11.62 -0.74 -11.53
N TYR A 154 11.26 -1.99 -11.78
CA TYR A 154 11.14 -3.00 -10.75
C TYR A 154 12.24 -4.06 -10.92
N THR A 155 13.34 -3.86 -10.19
CA THR A 155 14.44 -4.82 -10.11
C THR A 155 14.59 -5.29 -8.65
N GLY A 156 14.29 -6.56 -8.37
CA GLY A 156 14.51 -7.15 -7.05
C GLY A 156 13.82 -8.51 -6.87
N PRO A 157 14.33 -9.39 -5.99
CA PRO A 157 13.72 -10.69 -5.64
C PRO A 157 12.48 -10.54 -4.73
N GLU A 158 11.91 -9.36 -4.64
CA GLU A 158 10.88 -9.02 -3.66
C GLU A 158 9.48 -9.39 -4.17
N GLU A 159 8.71 -10.05 -3.31
CA GLU A 159 7.34 -10.53 -3.49
C GLU A 159 6.33 -9.38 -3.75
N GLU A 160 6.40 -8.72 -4.91
CA GLU A 160 5.20 -8.30 -5.67
C GLU A 160 4.93 -9.31 -6.79
N THR A 161 5.48 -10.51 -6.67
CA THR A 161 5.04 -11.67 -7.42
C THR A 161 3.72 -12.16 -6.84
N ASP A 162 2.64 -11.46 -7.14
CA ASP A 162 1.52 -12.27 -7.61
C ASP A 162 2.07 -12.96 -8.85
N ALA A 163 2.25 -14.29 -8.81
CA ALA A 163 3.03 -15.04 -9.83
C ALA A 163 2.43 -14.97 -11.25
N ARG A 164 1.43 -14.11 -11.45
CA ARG A 164 0.63 -13.85 -12.63
C ARG A 164 0.75 -12.41 -13.15
N ALA A 165 1.51 -11.53 -12.50
CA ALA A 165 1.70 -10.17 -12.99
C ALA A 165 2.68 -10.16 -14.18
N GLY A 166 2.19 -9.77 -15.35
CA GLY A 166 3.04 -9.62 -16.53
C GLY A 166 4.05 -8.50 -16.38
N VAL A 167 5.21 -8.65 -17.03
CA VAL A 167 6.27 -7.63 -17.08
C VAL A 167 6.27 -6.97 -18.46
N ILE A 168 6.21 -5.65 -18.51
CA ILE A 168 6.28 -4.87 -19.74
C ILE A 168 7.73 -4.43 -20.02
N ASP A 169 8.18 -4.67 -21.24
CA ASP A 169 9.49 -4.24 -21.74
C ASP A 169 9.54 -2.72 -21.97
N ASP A 170 10.69 -2.10 -21.71
CA ASP A 170 10.95 -0.70 -22.00
C ASP A 170 10.78 -0.35 -23.51
N ASP A 171 11.07 -1.31 -24.40
CA ASP A 171 10.94 -1.13 -25.86
C ASP A 171 9.50 -0.77 -26.25
N LEU A 172 8.47 -1.22 -25.51
CA LEU A 172 7.08 -0.86 -25.76
C LEU A 172 6.88 0.66 -25.80
N PHE A 173 7.46 1.39 -24.85
CA PHE A 173 7.29 2.84 -24.76
C PHE A 173 7.95 3.55 -25.94
N SER A 174 9.16 3.14 -26.30
CA SER A 174 9.89 3.71 -27.43
C SER A 174 9.23 3.40 -28.78
N ARG A 175 8.81 2.14 -28.97
CA ARG A 175 8.15 1.62 -30.16
C ARG A 175 6.87 2.37 -30.48
N TYR A 176 6.07 2.65 -29.46
CA TYR A 176 4.80 3.35 -29.63
C TYR A 176 4.87 4.86 -29.41
N GLN A 177 6.08 5.43 -29.34
CA GLN A 177 6.33 6.88 -29.23
C GLN A 177 5.64 7.51 -28.00
N VAL A 178 5.66 6.79 -26.89
CA VAL A 178 5.09 7.23 -25.60
C VAL A 178 5.94 8.35 -25.01
N ASP A 179 5.29 9.41 -24.53
CA ASP A 179 5.93 10.52 -23.81
C ASP A 179 5.89 10.31 -22.30
N TYR A 180 4.81 9.70 -21.80
CA TYR A 180 4.60 9.43 -20.39
C TYR A 180 3.91 8.08 -20.21
N ALA A 181 4.41 7.24 -19.31
CA ALA A 181 3.79 5.98 -18.95
C ALA A 181 3.20 6.10 -17.55
N ALA A 182 1.87 6.19 -17.50
CA ALA A 182 1.03 6.14 -16.32
C ALA A 182 0.90 4.68 -15.87
N MET A 183 1.79 4.25 -14.98
CA MET A 183 1.85 2.87 -14.47
C MET A 183 1.03 2.72 -13.17
N GLY A 184 0.31 1.60 -13.02
CA GLY A 184 -0.23 1.10 -11.73
C GLY A 184 0.25 -0.33 -11.46
N HIS A 185 -0.16 -0.93 -10.33
CA HIS A 185 0.21 -2.26 -9.78
C HIS A 185 1.23 -2.19 -8.62
N VAL A 186 2.19 -1.26 -8.69
CA VAL A 186 3.24 -1.12 -7.66
C VAL A 186 2.82 -0.07 -6.63
N HIS A 187 2.72 -0.45 -5.36
CA HIS A 187 2.14 0.41 -4.32
C HIS A 187 3.12 1.47 -3.78
N ALA A 188 4.42 1.28 -3.99
CA ALA A 188 5.45 2.26 -3.65
C ALA A 188 5.71 3.18 -4.85
N GLY A 189 5.58 4.50 -4.66
CA GLY A 189 5.80 5.47 -5.73
C GLY A 189 7.22 5.44 -6.29
N ARG A 190 7.36 5.35 -7.62
CA ARG A 190 8.66 5.22 -8.34
C ARG A 190 8.58 5.86 -9.71
N GLN A 191 9.70 6.38 -10.21
CA GLN A 191 9.80 7.00 -11.53
C GLN A 191 11.13 6.65 -12.20
N ALA A 192 11.11 6.42 -13.51
CA ALA A 192 12.32 6.27 -14.31
C ALA A 192 12.12 6.83 -15.72
N ALA A 193 13.16 7.46 -16.27
CA ALA A 193 13.20 7.84 -17.66
C ALA A 193 13.60 6.61 -18.50
N LEU A 194 12.72 6.20 -19.42
CA LEU A 194 12.91 5.09 -20.34
C LEU A 194 12.97 5.63 -21.77
N GLY A 195 14.15 6.09 -22.17
CA GLY A 195 14.33 6.84 -23.42
C GLY A 195 13.64 8.21 -23.35
N ARG A 196 12.65 8.45 -24.23
CA ARG A 196 11.83 9.68 -24.21
C ARG A 196 10.70 9.63 -23.17
N ALA A 197 10.23 8.43 -22.82
CA ALA A 197 9.12 8.28 -21.90
C ALA A 197 9.58 8.47 -20.45
N LEU A 198 8.79 9.20 -19.66
CA LEU A 198 8.87 9.10 -18.20
C LEU A 198 7.85 8.08 -17.74
N ALA A 199 8.31 6.95 -17.20
CA ALA A 199 7.45 5.96 -16.59
C ALA A 199 7.33 6.22 -15.09
N CYS A 200 6.10 6.18 -14.57
CA CYS A 200 5.79 6.59 -13.22
C CYS A 200 4.74 5.67 -12.61
N TYR A 201 5.05 5.06 -11.47
CA TYR A 201 4.07 4.51 -10.53
C TYR A 201 3.77 5.58 -9.49
N PRO A 202 2.50 6.01 -9.31
CA PRO A 202 2.14 6.96 -8.26
C PRO A 202 2.18 6.27 -6.89
N GLY A 203 2.14 4.93 -6.88
CA GLY A 203 1.81 4.13 -5.72
C GLY A 203 0.28 4.06 -5.52
N SER A 204 -0.15 3.28 -4.53
CA SER A 204 -1.54 3.27 -4.08
C SER A 204 -2.03 4.63 -3.59
N ALA A 205 -3.31 4.88 -3.81
CA ALA A 205 -3.98 6.10 -3.34
C ALA A 205 -4.33 6.04 -1.84
N ARG A 206 -4.43 4.83 -1.26
CA ARG A 206 -4.79 4.59 0.13
C ARG A 206 -3.75 3.71 0.82
N VAL A 207 -3.68 3.77 2.15
CA VAL A 207 -2.99 2.74 2.93
C VAL A 207 -3.83 1.47 2.87
N TRP A 208 -3.48 0.56 1.98
CA TRP A 208 -4.24 -0.67 1.72
C TRP A 208 -4.08 -1.70 2.83
N ARG A 209 -2.84 -1.94 3.26
CA ARG A 209 -2.49 -3.01 4.21
C ARG A 209 -1.27 -2.66 5.06
N ALA A 210 -1.06 -3.42 6.12
CA ALA A 210 0.06 -3.28 7.05
C ALA A 210 1.37 -3.81 6.45
N HIS A 211 1.91 -3.10 5.46
CA HIS A 211 3.09 -3.51 4.71
C HIS A 211 4.07 -2.34 4.54
N PRO A 212 5.40 -2.56 4.60
CA PRO A 212 6.39 -1.48 4.46
C PRO A 212 6.27 -0.64 3.16
N ARG A 213 5.70 -1.19 2.10
CA ARG A 213 5.43 -0.47 0.83
C ARG A 213 4.31 0.57 0.93
N GLU A 214 3.49 0.47 1.96
CA GLU A 214 2.45 1.44 2.31
C GLU A 214 2.95 2.50 3.30
N ALA A 215 4.24 2.48 3.63
CA ALA A 215 4.84 3.46 4.53
C ALA A 215 4.92 4.85 3.88
N GLY A 216 4.61 5.86 4.69
CA GLY A 216 4.65 7.27 4.30
C GLY A 216 3.36 7.76 3.63
N PRO A 217 3.33 9.05 3.24
CA PRO A 217 2.12 9.65 2.66
C PRO A 217 1.75 9.02 1.32
N ARG A 218 0.46 8.68 1.18
CA ARG A 218 -0.14 8.28 -0.09
C ARG A 218 -0.37 9.50 -0.97
N ARG A 219 -0.28 9.32 -2.29
CA ARG A 219 -0.18 10.44 -3.22
C ARG A 219 -0.79 10.14 -4.58
N VAL A 220 -1.08 11.20 -5.31
CA VAL A 220 -1.31 11.17 -6.76
C VAL A 220 -0.28 12.03 -7.48
N CYS A 221 -0.11 11.81 -8.78
CA CYS A 221 0.82 12.56 -9.62
C CYS A 221 0.07 13.57 -10.49
N VAL A 222 0.35 14.86 -10.32
CA VAL A 222 -0.04 15.90 -11.27
C VAL A 222 1.09 16.07 -12.28
N VAL A 223 0.82 15.76 -13.54
CA VAL A 223 1.84 15.67 -14.59
C VAL A 223 1.58 16.75 -15.62
N ARG A 224 2.63 17.52 -15.96
CA ARG A 224 2.61 18.47 -17.08
C ARG A 224 3.35 17.89 -18.27
N LEU A 225 2.72 17.98 -19.42
CA LEU A 225 3.12 17.36 -20.68
C LEU A 225 3.19 18.43 -21.79
N GLY A 226 4.12 18.27 -22.73
CA GLY A 226 4.35 19.21 -23.83
C GLY A 226 5.63 18.88 -24.59
N ASP A 227 6.29 19.91 -25.14
CA ASP A 227 7.49 19.72 -25.98
C ASP A 227 8.75 19.35 -25.17
N ALA A 228 8.74 19.59 -23.85
CA ALA A 228 9.82 19.24 -22.93
C ALA A 228 9.54 17.88 -22.24
N ALA A 229 10.54 17.39 -21.50
CA ALA A 229 10.37 16.21 -20.67
C ALA A 229 9.20 16.39 -19.68
N PRO A 230 8.40 15.32 -19.41
CA PRO A 230 7.30 15.40 -18.46
C PRO A 230 7.74 15.88 -17.08
N ALA A 231 6.99 16.82 -16.50
CA ALA A 231 7.23 17.32 -15.16
C ALA A 231 6.16 16.77 -14.20
N VAL A 232 6.59 16.00 -13.19
CA VAL A 232 5.72 15.36 -12.21
C VAL A 232 5.77 16.10 -10.89
N ARG A 233 4.60 16.49 -10.37
CA ARG A 233 4.42 16.97 -8.99
C ARG A 233 3.53 16.01 -8.23
N THR A 234 4.00 15.49 -7.11
CA THR A 234 3.19 14.64 -6.23
C THR A 234 2.32 15.50 -5.31
N VAL A 235 1.08 15.06 -5.09
CA VAL A 235 0.13 15.65 -4.13
C VAL A 235 -0.25 14.58 -3.14
N GLU A 236 0.01 14.83 -1.87
CA GLU A 236 -0.35 13.92 -0.77
C GLU A 236 -1.87 13.93 -0.54
N LEU A 237 -2.43 12.76 -0.30
CA LEU A 237 -3.84 12.55 0.02
C LEU A 237 -4.01 12.49 1.54
N LYS A 238 -4.67 13.50 2.11
CA LYS A 238 -4.86 13.60 3.56
C LYS A 238 -5.85 12.56 4.07
N SER A 239 -6.87 12.23 3.28
CA SER A 239 -7.88 11.23 3.61
C SER A 239 -7.30 9.81 3.70
N ALA A 240 -6.10 9.58 3.17
CA ALA A 240 -5.47 8.26 3.16
C ALA A 240 -4.81 7.87 4.50
N GLY A 241 -4.62 8.81 5.42
CA GLY A 241 -3.90 8.56 6.67
C GLY A 241 -2.47 8.06 6.44
N LEU A 242 -1.92 7.38 7.44
CA LEU A 242 -0.58 6.78 7.40
C LEU A 242 -0.59 5.35 7.92
N PHE A 243 0.33 4.55 7.39
CA PHE A 243 0.75 3.31 8.04
C PHE A 243 1.80 3.62 9.11
N LYS A 244 1.51 3.28 10.36
CA LYS A 244 2.40 3.48 11.51
C LYS A 244 2.71 2.14 12.16
N GLU A 245 3.99 1.82 12.28
CA GLU A 245 4.46 0.59 12.91
C GLU A 245 5.28 0.90 14.17
N TYR A 246 4.98 0.20 15.26
CA TYR A 246 5.67 0.33 16.54
C TYR A 246 6.09 -1.03 17.06
N ARG A 247 7.22 -1.08 17.77
CA ARG A 247 7.62 -2.23 18.58
C ARG A 247 7.65 -1.80 20.03
N LEU A 248 6.83 -2.41 20.88
CA LEU A 248 6.72 -2.05 22.30
C LEU A 248 7.18 -3.23 23.17
N PRO A 249 8.00 -2.98 24.20
CA PRO A 249 8.46 -4.04 25.10
C PRO A 249 7.39 -4.42 26.11
N LEU A 250 7.31 -5.72 26.41
CA LEU A 250 6.60 -6.28 27.57
C LEU A 250 7.58 -6.57 28.70
N ASP A 251 7.09 -6.52 29.93
CA ASP A 251 7.82 -7.09 31.07
C ASP A 251 7.66 -8.62 31.16
N LEU A 252 8.35 -9.23 32.12
CA LEU A 252 8.31 -10.69 32.34
C LEU A 252 6.90 -11.22 32.63
N ALA A 253 6.03 -10.41 33.25
CA ALA A 253 4.64 -10.77 33.52
C ALA A 253 3.73 -10.60 32.28
N GLY A 254 4.29 -10.19 31.14
CA GLY A 254 3.54 -9.93 29.91
C GLY A 254 2.79 -8.60 29.93
N ALA A 255 3.11 -7.69 30.85
CA ALA A 255 2.46 -6.39 30.95
C ALA A 255 3.20 -5.32 30.12
N LEU A 256 2.41 -4.45 29.49
CA LEU A 256 2.89 -3.31 28.74
C LEU A 256 2.95 -2.08 29.65
N ASN A 257 4.01 -1.27 29.49
CA ASN A 257 4.08 0.03 30.14
C ASN A 257 2.91 0.94 29.69
N PRO A 258 2.03 1.39 30.61
CA PRO A 258 0.89 2.22 30.27
C PRO A 258 1.26 3.49 29.49
N ALA A 259 2.41 4.10 29.79
CA ALA A 259 2.86 5.32 29.11
C ALA A 259 3.18 5.08 27.62
N ASP A 260 3.63 3.88 27.26
CA ASP A 260 3.93 3.55 25.86
C ASP A 260 2.64 3.22 25.09
N ALA A 261 1.67 2.58 25.74
CA ALA A 261 0.32 2.44 25.21
C ALA A 261 -0.35 3.80 24.97
N ASP A 262 -0.21 4.73 25.93
CA ASP A 262 -0.76 6.08 25.82
C ASP A 262 -0.13 6.85 24.66
N LYS A 263 1.20 6.77 24.48
CA LYS A 263 1.90 7.40 23.35
C LYS A 263 1.46 6.83 22.01
N ALA A 264 1.34 5.51 21.90
CA ALA A 264 0.90 4.87 20.67
C ALA A 264 -0.52 5.30 20.28
N ALA A 265 -1.45 5.33 21.25
CA ALA A 265 -2.81 5.81 21.03
C ALA A 265 -2.86 7.31 20.67
N ALA A 266 -2.09 8.15 21.37
CA ALA A 266 -2.04 9.59 21.10
C ALA A 266 -1.39 9.95 19.76
N ALA A 267 -0.53 9.08 19.23
CA ALA A 267 0.10 9.27 17.92
C ALA A 267 -0.82 8.85 16.76
N ALA A 268 -1.86 8.06 17.00
CA ALA A 268 -2.79 7.58 15.99
C ALA A 268 -3.86 8.64 15.64
N THR A 269 -4.43 8.51 14.44
CA THR A 269 -5.61 9.27 13.99
C THR A 269 -6.63 8.31 13.40
N ALA A 270 -7.89 8.73 13.32
CA ALA A 270 -9.00 7.93 12.81
C ALA A 270 -8.87 7.49 11.34
N LEU A 271 -7.81 7.90 10.63
CA LEU A 271 -7.50 7.47 9.26
C LEU A 271 -6.32 6.48 9.19
N ASP A 272 -5.54 6.39 10.26
CA ASP A 272 -4.28 5.63 10.27
C ASP A 272 -4.52 4.12 10.42
N LEU A 273 -3.65 3.36 9.77
CA LEU A 273 -3.44 1.95 10.08
C LEU A 273 -2.27 1.87 11.07
N VAL A 274 -2.53 1.37 12.27
CA VAL A 274 -1.52 1.19 13.32
C VAL A 274 -1.23 -0.29 13.50
N LYS A 275 0.03 -0.68 13.30
CA LYS A 275 0.53 -2.01 13.66
C LYS A 275 1.47 -1.91 14.85
N ILE A 276 1.22 -2.70 15.88
CA ILE A 276 2.10 -2.78 17.05
C ILE A 276 2.54 -4.22 17.21
N THR A 277 3.86 -4.43 17.30
CA THR A 277 4.42 -5.71 17.72
C THR A 277 4.88 -5.60 19.16
N LEU A 278 4.26 -6.39 20.04
CA LEU A 278 4.68 -6.54 21.43
C LEU A 278 5.86 -7.52 21.49
N THR A 279 6.94 -7.11 22.13
CA THR A 279 8.23 -7.82 22.10
C THR A 279 8.77 -8.03 23.49
N GLY A 280 9.68 -9.01 23.67
CA GLY A 280 10.37 -9.24 24.93
C GLY A 280 10.32 -10.70 25.38
N VAL A 281 10.86 -10.96 26.57
CA VAL A 281 10.77 -12.27 27.21
C VAL A 281 9.63 -12.24 28.23
N VAL A 282 8.76 -13.25 28.17
CA VAL A 282 7.59 -13.38 29.06
C VAL A 282 7.59 -14.73 29.76
N GLU A 283 7.01 -14.81 30.95
CA GLU A 283 6.84 -16.07 31.67
C GLU A 283 5.68 -16.91 31.11
N ASP A 284 4.64 -16.22 30.62
CA ASP A 284 3.43 -16.82 30.07
C ASP A 284 3.05 -16.15 28.75
N GLU A 285 2.97 -16.94 27.68
CA GLU A 285 2.54 -16.48 26.37
C GLU A 285 1.07 -16.02 26.38
N HIS A 286 0.23 -16.62 27.24
CA HIS A 286 -1.18 -16.23 27.35
C HIS A 286 -1.34 -14.81 27.90
N ALA A 287 -0.48 -14.40 28.85
CA ALA A 287 -0.46 -13.04 29.36
C ALA A 287 -0.10 -12.02 28.25
N ALA A 288 0.91 -12.32 27.42
CA ALA A 288 1.27 -11.47 26.29
C ALA A 288 0.12 -11.31 25.29
N LYS A 289 -0.57 -12.41 24.96
CA LYS A 289 -1.75 -12.38 24.06
C LYS A 289 -2.92 -11.60 24.65
N ALA A 290 -3.14 -11.71 25.97
CA ALA A 290 -4.16 -10.93 26.66
C ALA A 290 -3.86 -9.42 26.60
N THR A 291 -2.60 -9.03 26.81
CA THR A 291 -2.14 -7.64 26.68
C THR A 291 -2.30 -7.13 25.25
N ALA A 292 -1.96 -7.95 24.24
CA ALA A 292 -2.17 -7.62 22.82
C ALA A 292 -3.64 -7.32 22.51
N ALA A 293 -4.56 -8.20 22.92
CA ALA A 293 -5.99 -8.03 22.71
C ALA A 293 -6.53 -6.77 23.41
N ALA A 294 -6.08 -6.50 24.64
CA ALA A 294 -6.47 -5.30 25.39
C ALA A 294 -5.99 -4.02 24.70
N LEU A 295 -4.75 -4.00 24.19
CA LEU A 295 -4.21 -2.86 23.47
C LEU A 295 -4.93 -2.63 22.13
N GLN A 296 -5.22 -3.71 21.38
CA GLN A 296 -5.94 -3.61 20.13
C GLN A 296 -7.35 -3.03 20.33
N ALA A 297 -8.07 -3.52 21.34
CA ALA A 297 -9.39 -3.00 21.70
C ALA A 297 -9.33 -1.50 22.06
N ARG A 298 -8.29 -1.09 22.80
CA ARG A 298 -8.06 0.30 23.18
C ARG A 298 -7.79 1.20 21.96
N LEU A 299 -7.09 0.70 20.94
CA LEU A 299 -6.74 1.47 19.75
C LEU A 299 -7.87 1.59 18.73
N LYS A 300 -8.91 0.75 18.84
CA LYS A 300 -10.04 0.71 17.90
C LYS A 300 -10.73 2.07 17.71
N ASP A 301 -10.78 2.89 18.76
CA ASP A 301 -11.42 4.21 18.69
C ASP A 301 -10.46 5.34 18.24
N SER A 302 -9.16 5.05 18.16
CA SER A 302 -8.11 6.04 17.85
C SER A 302 -7.51 5.88 16.45
N ALA A 303 -7.60 4.68 15.86
CA ALA A 303 -7.08 4.34 14.54
C ALA A 303 -8.21 3.82 13.64
N ARG A 304 -8.05 3.95 12.32
CA ARG A 304 -8.94 3.29 11.34
C ARG A 304 -8.87 1.77 11.50
N LEU A 305 -7.64 1.26 11.54
CA LEU A 305 -7.35 -0.15 11.75
C LEU A 305 -6.20 -0.30 12.74
N ALA A 306 -6.37 -1.19 13.72
CA ALA A 306 -5.35 -1.52 14.71
C ALA A 306 -5.04 -3.02 14.65
N ILE A 307 -3.77 -3.35 14.45
CA ILE A 307 -3.24 -4.71 14.44
C ILE A 307 -2.22 -4.80 15.57
N VAL A 308 -2.42 -5.72 16.51
CA VAL A 308 -1.46 -5.94 17.60
C VAL A 308 -1.02 -7.39 17.62
N ASP A 309 0.24 -7.60 17.24
CA ASP A 309 0.88 -8.92 17.19
C ASP A 309 1.87 -9.09 18.36
N THR A 310 2.26 -10.33 18.63
CA THR A 310 3.30 -10.68 19.63
C THR A 310 4.50 -11.34 18.95
N ASP A 311 5.71 -10.85 19.23
CA ASP A 311 7.00 -11.48 18.93
C ASP A 311 7.77 -11.60 20.25
N THR A 312 7.33 -12.53 21.09
CA THR A 312 7.88 -12.78 22.42
C THR A 312 8.60 -14.13 22.48
N VAL A 313 9.41 -14.32 23.52
CA VAL A 313 10.00 -15.62 23.85
C VAL A 313 9.56 -16.03 25.25
N VAL A 314 9.16 -17.28 25.43
CA VAL A 314 8.79 -17.77 26.76
C VAL A 314 10.07 -18.07 27.55
N ALA A 315 10.20 -17.53 28.76
CA ALA A 315 11.40 -17.69 29.59
C ALA A 315 11.77 -19.16 29.84
N ALA A 316 10.78 -20.05 29.94
CA ALA A 316 10.97 -21.49 30.08
C ALA A 316 11.63 -22.15 28.86
N GLU A 317 11.47 -21.60 27.65
CA GLU A 317 12.15 -22.12 26.46
C GLU A 317 13.65 -21.81 26.52
N LEU A 318 14.01 -20.65 27.06
CA LEU A 318 15.40 -20.21 27.22
C LEU A 318 16.14 -21.04 28.26
N SER A 319 15.46 -21.50 29.32
CA SER A 319 16.07 -22.26 30.42
C SER A 319 16.55 -23.65 30.03
N THR A 320 16.18 -24.14 28.84
CA THR A 320 16.75 -25.34 28.23
C THR A 320 18.22 -25.15 27.83
N HIS A 321 18.68 -23.90 27.69
CA HIS A 321 20.06 -23.57 27.37
C HIS A 321 20.92 -23.44 28.65
N SER A 322 22.11 -24.05 28.65
CA SER A 322 22.96 -24.13 29.85
C SER A 322 23.36 -22.78 30.43
N LEU A 323 23.62 -21.79 29.57
CA LEU A 323 23.96 -20.43 30.00
C LEU A 323 22.77 -19.72 30.68
N THR A 324 21.57 -19.88 30.13
CA THR A 324 20.35 -19.31 30.73
C THR A 324 20.04 -19.96 32.07
N LYS A 325 20.22 -21.28 32.17
CA LYS A 325 20.05 -22.01 33.41
C LYS A 325 21.00 -21.49 34.50
N ALA A 326 22.29 -21.34 34.18
CA ALA A 326 23.28 -20.81 35.12
C ALA A 326 22.95 -19.36 35.53
N PHE A 327 22.49 -18.53 34.58
CA PHE A 327 22.05 -17.17 34.88
C PHE A 327 20.87 -17.16 35.87
N LEU A 328 19.83 -17.96 35.62
CA LEU A 328 18.67 -18.05 36.50
C LEU A 328 19.05 -18.56 37.89
N GLU A 329 19.91 -19.58 37.99
CA GLU A 329 20.43 -20.08 39.27
C GLU A 329 21.17 -19.01 40.09
N GLU A 330 21.93 -18.11 39.45
CA GLU A 330 22.56 -16.98 40.15
C GLU A 330 21.55 -15.89 40.53
N MET A 331 20.54 -15.64 39.70
CA MET A 331 19.47 -14.69 40.02
C MET A 331 18.65 -15.15 41.23
N ASP A 332 18.31 -16.43 41.32
CA ASP A 332 17.51 -16.99 42.42
C ASP A 332 18.24 -16.84 43.78
N LYS A 333 19.58 -16.90 43.80
CA LYS A 333 20.39 -16.72 45.03
C LYS A 333 20.30 -15.30 45.61
N ILE A 334 20.02 -14.32 44.76
CA ILE A 334 19.95 -12.91 45.13
C ILE A 334 18.51 -12.38 45.16
N GLU A 335 17.52 -13.27 45.06
CA GLU A 335 16.11 -12.90 45.13
C GLU A 335 15.76 -12.27 46.49
N PRO A 336 15.20 -11.05 46.51
CA PRO A 336 14.80 -10.40 47.75
C PRO A 336 13.64 -11.14 48.43
N ALA A 337 13.72 -11.32 49.75
CA ALA A 337 12.68 -12.02 50.52
C ALA A 337 11.31 -11.34 50.52
N ALA A 338 11.24 -10.05 50.21
CA ALA A 338 9.99 -9.33 50.03
C ALA A 338 9.70 -9.19 48.54
N GLU A 339 8.55 -9.69 48.08
CA GLU A 339 8.07 -9.58 46.69
C GLU A 339 7.56 -8.17 46.33
N GLN A 340 8.12 -7.14 46.97
CA GLN A 340 7.73 -5.74 46.80
C GLN A 340 8.86 -4.79 47.22
N GLY A 341 8.76 -3.53 46.79
CA GLY A 341 9.75 -2.51 47.10
C GLY A 341 10.86 -2.40 46.05
N ARG A 342 11.86 -1.56 46.34
CA ARG A 342 12.90 -1.18 45.37
C ARG A 342 13.79 -2.36 44.98
N ASP A 343 14.23 -3.16 45.95
CA ASP A 343 15.20 -4.22 45.71
C ASP A 343 14.60 -5.34 44.86
N TYR A 344 13.34 -5.73 45.13
CA TYR A 344 12.61 -6.68 44.30
C TYR A 344 12.40 -6.18 42.86
N ARG A 345 12.08 -4.89 42.68
CA ARG A 345 12.00 -4.29 41.35
C ARG A 345 13.34 -4.30 40.62
N CYS A 346 14.45 -4.00 41.32
CA CYS A 346 15.78 -4.08 40.73
C CYS A 346 16.14 -5.51 40.33
N TRP A 347 15.79 -6.50 41.15
CA TRP A 347 15.97 -7.91 40.85
C TRP A 347 15.16 -8.35 39.61
N LEU A 348 13.87 -7.98 39.53
CA LEU A 348 13.02 -8.26 38.36
C LEU A 348 13.59 -7.66 37.07
N LEU A 349 14.04 -6.40 37.12
CA LEU A 349 14.66 -5.73 35.95
C LEU A 349 15.97 -6.41 35.53
N ALA A 350 16.81 -6.79 36.50
CA ALA A 350 18.04 -7.51 36.20
C ALA A 350 17.76 -8.88 35.55
N ARG A 351 16.74 -9.60 36.08
CA ARG A 351 16.28 -10.87 35.52
C ARG A 351 15.75 -10.69 34.10
N GLN A 352 14.93 -9.66 33.87
CA GLN A 352 14.38 -9.32 32.56
C GLN A 352 15.48 -9.03 31.54
N TYR A 353 16.34 -8.05 31.81
CA TYR A 353 17.40 -7.65 30.88
C TYR A 353 18.40 -8.77 30.60
N GLY A 354 18.72 -9.59 31.60
CA GLY A 354 19.57 -10.76 31.39
C GLY A 354 18.93 -11.80 30.48
N LEU A 355 17.63 -12.09 30.65
CA LEU A 355 16.92 -13.01 29.76
C LEU A 355 16.77 -12.47 28.34
N GLU A 356 16.51 -11.17 28.17
CA GLU A 356 16.42 -10.52 26.86
C GLU A 356 17.75 -10.58 26.10
N GLU A 357 18.87 -10.28 26.76
CA GLU A 357 20.21 -10.38 26.18
C GLU A 357 20.55 -11.82 25.76
N LEU A 358 20.17 -12.81 26.59
CA LEU A 358 20.37 -14.22 26.27
C LEU A 358 19.48 -14.67 25.09
N ALA A 359 18.23 -14.23 25.05
CA ALA A 359 17.31 -14.53 23.96
C ALA A 359 17.82 -13.97 22.63
N ALA A 360 18.35 -12.75 22.61
CA ALA A 360 18.94 -12.13 21.42
C ALA A 360 20.11 -12.96 20.87
N LYS A 361 21.06 -13.37 21.73
CA LYS A 361 22.22 -14.19 21.32
C LYS A 361 21.82 -15.56 20.80
N LEU A 362 20.78 -16.17 21.37
CA LEU A 362 20.28 -17.47 20.90
C LEU A 362 19.56 -17.37 19.55
N ARG A 363 18.95 -16.23 19.24
CA ARG A 363 18.36 -15.96 17.92
C ARG A 363 19.44 -15.74 16.85
N GLU A 364 20.54 -15.05 17.17
CA GLU A 364 21.67 -14.80 16.23
C GLU A 364 22.48 -16.06 15.88
N ALA A 365 22.46 -17.07 16.76
CA ALA A 365 23.22 -18.31 16.57
C ALA A 365 22.47 -19.38 15.73
N LYS A 366 21.20 -19.13 15.36
CA LYS A 366 20.40 -19.95 14.45
C LYS A 366 20.51 -19.41 13.04
#